data_AF-A0A9E0JZQ5-F1
#
_entry.id   AF-A0A9E0JZQ5-F1
#
_cell.length_a   1.000
_cell.length_b   1.000
_cell.length_c   1.000
_cell.angle_alpha   90.00
_cell.angle_beta   90.00
_cell.angle_gamma   90.00
#
_symmetry.space_group_name_H-M   'P 1'
#
loop_
_entity.id
_entity.type
_entity.pdbx_description
1 polymer ?
#
loop_
_entity_poly.entity_id
_entity_poly.type
_entity_poly.pdbx_seq_one_letter_code
_entity_poly.pdbx_strand_id
1 'polypeptide(L)'
;MDKIKKYYNEFRQVNSSNSGIKIAILVIVILYLFRNMFTGISNFPIKTLVISFAVLLVSMILHEVAHGVAACAFGDDTAKRAGRLTLNPIKHIDLKGLLLPIILLLSGSPFLFGWAKPVPVNFYKLKPNRLGMFVVSIAGVTVNAIIATIALLILSSKMIENEYVGTFFLYLYFTNIILALFNLIPITPLDGGRIVYSLGNRQIRDFYDKIESYGIIIVFGLVYILSSTGIFERIMNFFMNILG
;
A
#
# COMPACT_ATOMS: atom_id res chain seq x y z
N MET A 1 15.99 -34.30 -2.36
CA MET A 1 14.65 -34.27 -1.72
C MET A 1 14.70 -33.68 -0.30
N ASP A 2 15.73 -33.94 0.49
CA ASP A 2 15.74 -33.65 1.94
C ASP A 2 15.85 -32.17 2.31
N LYS A 3 16.53 -31.35 1.49
CA LYS A 3 16.53 -29.89 1.67
C LYS A 3 15.14 -29.30 1.47
N ILE A 4 14.39 -29.77 0.46
CA ILE A 4 13.02 -29.29 0.18
C ILE A 4 12.07 -29.68 1.32
N LYS A 5 12.18 -30.92 1.83
CA LYS A 5 11.43 -31.35 3.03
C LYS A 5 11.76 -30.53 4.27
N LYS A 6 13.04 -30.20 4.48
CA LYS A 6 13.49 -29.34 5.59
C LYS A 6 12.88 -27.94 5.49
N TYR A 7 12.97 -27.29 4.33
CA TYR A 7 12.34 -25.98 4.09
C TYR A 7 10.82 -26.02 4.25
N TYR A 8 10.16 -27.08 3.76
CA TYR A 8 8.72 -27.27 3.92
C TYR A 8 8.32 -27.41 5.39
N ASN A 9 9.10 -28.16 6.18
CA ASN A 9 8.81 -28.37 7.60
C ASN A 9 9.09 -27.13 8.45
N GLU A 10 10.16 -26.38 8.17
CA GLU A 10 10.45 -25.09 8.80
C GLU A 10 9.35 -24.06 8.47
N PHE A 11 8.92 -23.99 7.20
CA PHE A 11 7.81 -23.13 6.79
C PHE A 11 6.48 -23.53 7.43
N ARG A 12 6.20 -24.83 7.55
CA ARG A 12 4.98 -25.36 8.18
C ARG A 12 4.94 -25.09 9.69
N GLN A 13 6.08 -25.13 10.37
CA GLN A 13 6.19 -24.78 11.80
C GLN A 13 5.94 -23.29 12.06
N VAL A 14 6.40 -22.41 11.16
CA VAL A 14 6.17 -20.96 11.27
C VAL A 14 4.71 -20.59 10.98
N ASN A 15 3.95 -21.44 10.27
CA ASN A 15 2.60 -21.14 9.77
C ASN A 15 1.56 -22.20 10.18
N SER A 16 1.52 -22.56 11.46
CA SER A 16 0.80 -23.72 12.02
C SER A 16 -0.74 -23.66 11.97
N SER A 17 -1.33 -22.57 11.46
CA SER A 17 -2.79 -22.40 11.35
C SER A 17 -3.18 -22.10 9.89
N ASN A 18 -3.91 -23.03 9.27
CA ASN A 18 -4.49 -22.97 7.91
C ASN A 18 -3.52 -22.88 6.72
N SER A 19 -2.26 -23.35 6.84
CA SER A 19 -1.22 -23.21 5.80
C SER A 19 -1.63 -23.68 4.39
N GLY A 20 -2.37 -24.77 4.22
CA GLY A 20 -2.75 -25.29 2.90
C GLY A 20 -3.66 -24.34 2.10
N ILE A 21 -4.73 -23.84 2.73
CA ILE A 21 -5.67 -22.89 2.10
C ILE A 21 -4.97 -21.55 1.84
N LYS A 22 -4.14 -21.10 2.79
CA LYS A 22 -3.34 -19.88 2.68
C LYS A 22 -2.42 -19.93 1.45
N ILE A 23 -1.70 -21.04 1.27
CA ILE A 23 -0.82 -21.27 0.12
C ILE A 23 -1.64 -21.35 -1.18
N ALA A 24 -2.76 -22.06 -1.18
CA ALA A 24 -3.61 -22.20 -2.37
C ALA A 24 -4.14 -20.83 -2.86
N ILE A 25 -4.63 -19.97 -1.96
CA ILE A 25 -5.06 -18.61 -2.32
C ILE A 25 -3.89 -17.81 -2.89
N LEU A 26 -2.72 -17.83 -2.23
CA LEU A 26 -1.55 -17.11 -2.70
C LEU A 26 -1.14 -17.57 -4.11
N VAL A 27 -1.14 -18.89 -4.35
CA VAL A 27 -0.81 -19.48 -5.66
C VAL A 27 -1.83 -19.07 -6.71
N ILE A 28 -3.14 -19.09 -6.42
CA ILE A 28 -4.18 -18.65 -7.35
C ILE A 28 -3.98 -17.19 -7.74
N VAL A 29 -3.71 -16.32 -6.76
CA VAL A 29 -3.47 -14.89 -7.02
C VAL A 29 -2.20 -14.69 -7.85
N ILE A 30 -1.11 -15.40 -7.53
CA ILE A 30 0.14 -15.33 -8.31
C ILE A 30 -0.08 -15.81 -9.75
N LEU A 31 -0.81 -16.92 -9.95
CA LEU A 31 -1.11 -17.43 -11.29
C LEU A 31 -2.01 -16.46 -12.07
N TYR A 32 -2.97 -15.81 -11.41
CA TYR A 32 -3.79 -14.76 -12.02
C TYR A 32 -2.94 -13.56 -12.47
N LEU A 33 -2.05 -13.06 -11.61
CA LEU A 33 -1.14 -11.97 -11.94
C LEU A 33 -0.20 -12.36 -13.10
N PHE A 34 0.37 -13.57 -13.05
CA PHE A 34 1.27 -14.07 -14.08
C PHE A 34 0.58 -14.28 -15.42
N ARG A 35 -0.66 -14.79 -15.43
CA ARG A 35 -1.48 -14.90 -16.66
C ARG A 35 -1.66 -13.54 -17.34
N ASN A 36 -1.90 -12.50 -16.54
CA ASN A 36 -2.15 -11.15 -17.05
C ASN A 36 -0.85 -10.39 -17.41
N MET A 37 0.34 -10.90 -17.05
CA MET A 37 1.64 -10.31 -17.44
C MET A 37 1.85 -10.19 -18.93
N PHE A 38 1.47 -11.22 -19.68
CA PHE A 38 1.70 -11.21 -21.12
C PHE A 38 0.73 -10.27 -21.86
N THR A 39 -0.40 -9.91 -21.26
CA THR A 39 -1.38 -8.97 -21.83
C THR A 39 -1.14 -7.51 -21.43
N GLY A 40 -0.43 -7.26 -20.32
CA GLY A 40 -0.18 -5.92 -19.80
C GLY A 40 0.98 -5.19 -20.47
N ILE A 41 2.11 -5.88 -20.66
CA ILE A 41 3.37 -5.28 -21.15
C ILE A 41 3.25 -4.72 -22.58
N SER A 42 2.39 -5.29 -23.42
CA SER A 42 2.19 -4.84 -24.79
C SER A 42 1.47 -3.48 -24.92
N ASN A 43 0.84 -3.00 -23.84
CA ASN A 43 -0.09 -1.86 -23.91
C ASN A 43 0.43 -0.58 -23.23
N PHE A 44 1.55 -0.61 -22.50
CA PHE A 44 2.05 0.56 -21.75
C PHE A 44 3.33 1.14 -22.35
N PRO A 45 3.35 2.44 -22.73
CA PRO A 45 4.58 3.12 -23.13
C PRO A 45 5.60 3.12 -21.99
N ILE A 46 6.86 2.78 -22.27
CA ILE A 46 7.95 2.80 -21.27
C ILE A 46 8.04 4.12 -20.50
N LYS A 47 7.69 5.24 -21.14
CA LYS A 47 7.74 6.58 -20.53
C LYS A 47 6.73 6.73 -19.39
N THR A 48 5.48 6.27 -19.56
CA THR A 48 4.44 6.34 -18.51
C THR A 48 4.75 5.39 -17.37
N LEU A 49 5.43 4.28 -17.66
CA LEU A 49 5.95 3.34 -16.69
C LEU A 49 6.93 4.01 -15.70
N VAL A 50 7.90 4.76 -16.24
CA VAL A 50 8.92 5.44 -15.43
C VAL A 50 8.27 6.53 -14.57
N ILE A 51 7.36 7.32 -15.15
CA ILE A 51 6.64 8.37 -14.42
C ILE A 51 5.81 7.77 -13.28
N SER A 52 5.02 6.73 -13.55
CA SER A 52 4.16 6.11 -12.55
C SER A 52 4.95 5.47 -11.41
N PHE A 53 6.07 4.81 -11.72
CA PHE A 53 6.95 4.24 -10.69
C PHE A 53 7.61 5.32 -9.82
N ALA A 54 8.09 6.42 -10.42
CA ALA A 54 8.67 7.53 -9.67
C ALA A 54 7.63 8.19 -8.75
N VAL A 55 6.43 8.43 -9.27
CA VAL A 55 5.29 8.96 -8.50
C VAL A 55 4.94 8.05 -7.33
N LEU A 56 4.81 6.75 -7.57
CA LEU A 56 4.50 5.76 -6.52
C LEU A 56 5.55 5.81 -5.41
N LEU A 57 6.83 5.77 -5.79
CA LEU A 57 7.92 5.75 -4.83
C LEU A 57 7.91 7.00 -3.95
N VAL A 58 7.76 8.20 -4.54
CA VAL A 58 7.67 9.45 -3.77
C VAL A 58 6.43 9.47 -2.88
N SER A 59 5.28 9.04 -3.40
CA SER A 59 4.01 9.03 -2.65
C SER A 59 4.05 8.08 -1.46
N MET A 60 4.65 6.89 -1.61
CA MET A 60 4.85 5.95 -0.50
C MET A 60 5.85 6.48 0.54
N ILE A 61 6.95 7.10 0.12
CA ILE A 61 7.93 7.67 1.07
C ILE A 61 7.27 8.77 1.91
N LEU A 62 6.51 9.66 1.28
CA LEU A 62 5.80 10.73 2.01
C LEU A 62 4.78 10.17 2.98
N HIS A 63 4.03 9.14 2.58
CA HIS A 63 3.09 8.40 3.45
C HIS A 63 3.80 7.82 4.69
N GLU A 64 4.89 7.08 4.47
CA GLU A 64 5.67 6.43 5.55
C GLU A 64 6.34 7.44 6.49
N VAL A 65 6.89 8.53 5.92
CA VAL A 65 7.46 9.62 6.71
C VAL A 65 6.37 10.30 7.56
N ALA A 66 5.15 10.45 7.03
CA ALA A 66 4.04 11.02 7.79
C ALA A 66 3.71 10.18 9.04
N HIS A 67 3.66 8.84 8.91
CA HIS A 67 3.50 7.96 10.07
C HIS A 67 4.61 8.16 11.10
N GLY A 68 5.86 8.21 10.66
CA GLY A 68 7.00 8.38 11.55
C GLY A 68 7.05 9.75 12.24
N VAL A 69 6.67 10.82 11.54
CA VAL A 69 6.56 12.17 12.11
C VAL A 69 5.43 12.23 13.13
N ALA A 70 4.26 11.66 12.83
CA ALA A 70 3.16 11.54 13.76
C ALA A 70 3.56 10.71 15.00
N ALA A 71 4.27 9.60 14.82
CA ALA A 71 4.74 8.77 15.93
C ALA A 71 5.69 9.55 16.85
N CYS A 72 6.61 10.33 16.28
CA CYS A 72 7.50 11.20 17.06
C CYS A 72 6.72 12.25 17.87
N ALA A 73 5.70 12.87 17.27
CA ALA A 73 4.85 13.85 17.96
C ALA A 73 4.11 13.23 19.16
N PHE A 74 3.84 11.93 19.12
CA PHE A 74 3.20 11.17 20.21
C PHE A 74 4.19 10.42 21.11
N GLY A 75 5.49 10.72 21.02
CA GLY A 75 6.52 10.22 21.94
C GLY A 75 7.26 8.95 21.48
N ASP A 76 7.01 8.45 20.28
CA ASP A 76 7.79 7.36 19.66
C ASP A 76 8.83 7.89 18.67
N ASP A 77 10.07 7.99 19.11
CA ASP A 77 11.22 8.42 18.31
C ASP A 77 11.94 7.25 17.60
N THR A 78 11.34 6.06 17.52
CA THR A 78 11.97 4.86 16.92
C THR A 78 12.35 5.07 15.46
N ALA A 79 11.45 5.64 14.66
CA ALA A 79 11.71 6.03 13.27
C ALA A 79 12.88 7.02 13.12
N LYS A 80 12.93 8.01 14.02
CA LYS A 80 13.97 9.05 14.05
C LYS A 80 15.33 8.46 14.38
N ARG A 81 15.43 7.64 15.43
CA ARG A 81 16.68 6.94 15.81
C ARG A 81 17.14 5.95 14.75
N ALA A 82 16.23 5.30 14.05
CA ALA A 82 16.56 4.42 12.92
C ALA A 82 17.02 5.20 11.67
N GLY A 83 16.99 6.53 11.69
CA GLY A 83 17.36 7.38 10.55
C GLY A 83 16.42 7.24 9.35
N ARG A 84 15.16 6.86 9.60
CA ARG A 84 14.12 6.56 8.60
C ARG A 84 13.18 7.74 8.33
N LEU A 85 13.25 8.82 9.12
CA LEU A 85 12.58 10.09 8.81
C LEU A 85 13.38 10.87 7.77
N THR A 86 13.28 10.44 6.52
CA THR A 86 14.08 10.97 5.41
C THR A 86 13.33 10.78 4.10
N LEU A 87 13.52 11.69 3.16
CA LEU A 87 12.98 11.55 1.80
C LEU A 87 13.91 10.76 0.87
N ASN A 88 15.05 10.27 1.37
CA ASN A 88 15.99 9.48 0.58
C ASN A 88 15.37 8.11 0.24
N PRO A 89 15.10 7.82 -1.05
CA PRO A 89 14.50 6.56 -1.50
C PRO A 89 15.27 5.31 -1.07
N ILE A 90 16.59 5.39 -1.06
CA ILE A 90 17.48 4.25 -0.77
C ILE A 90 17.18 3.68 0.61
N LYS A 91 16.78 4.54 1.56
CA LYS A 91 16.47 4.13 2.92
C LYS A 91 15.10 3.47 3.06
N HIS A 92 14.25 3.53 2.04
CA HIS A 92 12.86 3.05 2.05
C HIS A 92 12.58 1.91 1.07
N ILE A 93 13.53 1.60 0.19
CA ILE A 93 13.40 0.47 -0.72
C ILE A 93 13.76 -0.83 0.00
N ASP A 94 12.88 -1.83 -0.07
CA ASP A 94 13.21 -3.23 0.21
C ASP A 94 13.39 -3.96 -1.13
N LEU A 95 14.60 -4.47 -1.40
CA LEU A 95 14.90 -5.16 -2.66
C LEU A 95 14.03 -6.42 -2.86
N LYS A 96 13.63 -7.08 -1.77
CA LYS A 96 12.68 -8.21 -1.83
C LYS A 96 11.25 -7.71 -2.07
N GLY A 97 10.91 -6.58 -1.46
CA GLY A 97 9.62 -5.91 -1.60
C GLY A 97 9.38 -5.31 -2.99
N LEU A 98 10.45 -5.03 -3.74
CA LEU A 98 10.39 -4.49 -5.11
C LEU A 98 9.84 -5.51 -6.13
N LEU A 99 9.90 -6.82 -5.83
CA LEU A 99 9.40 -7.85 -6.74
C LEU A 99 7.90 -7.72 -6.99
N LEU A 100 7.11 -7.40 -5.96
CA LEU A 100 5.65 -7.28 -6.09
C LEU A 100 5.20 -6.14 -7.01
N PRO A 101 5.63 -4.87 -6.83
CA PRO A 101 5.27 -3.80 -7.76
C PRO A 101 5.79 -4.07 -9.17
N ILE A 102 6.95 -4.71 -9.34
CA ILE A 102 7.43 -5.12 -10.67
C ILE A 102 6.49 -6.17 -11.28
N ILE A 103 6.09 -7.19 -10.53
CA ILE A 103 5.15 -8.21 -11.03
C ILE A 103 3.80 -7.60 -11.37
N LEU A 104 3.28 -6.67 -10.55
CA LEU A 104 2.03 -5.97 -10.81
C LEU A 104 2.13 -5.07 -12.05
N LEU A 105 3.25 -4.37 -12.20
CA LEU A 105 3.55 -3.54 -13.35
C LEU A 105 3.59 -4.37 -14.64
N LEU A 106 4.33 -5.48 -14.60
CA LEU A 106 4.39 -6.43 -15.70
C LEU A 106 3.03 -7.08 -15.93
N SER A 107 2.22 -7.32 -14.89
CA SER A 107 0.87 -7.90 -14.99
C SER A 107 -0.16 -7.02 -15.68
N GLY A 108 0.21 -5.80 -16.07
CA GLY A 108 -0.73 -4.78 -16.50
C GLY A 108 -1.75 -4.45 -15.42
N SER A 109 -1.38 -4.68 -14.14
CA SER A 109 -2.26 -4.33 -13.04
C SER A 109 -2.54 -2.83 -13.13
N PRO A 110 -3.81 -2.41 -13.06
CA PRO A 110 -4.16 -1.01 -13.21
C PRO A 110 -3.78 -0.19 -11.96
N PHE A 111 -3.30 -0.87 -10.92
CA PHE A 111 -2.65 -0.26 -9.76
C PHE A 111 -1.23 -0.83 -9.57
N LEU A 112 -0.34 0.06 -9.17
CA LEU A 112 0.98 -0.28 -8.67
C LEU A 112 0.94 -0.27 -7.15
N PHE A 113 1.05 -1.45 -6.54
CA PHE A 113 1.24 -1.57 -5.10
C PHE A 113 2.68 -1.97 -4.82
N GLY A 114 3.42 -1.10 -4.13
CA GLY A 114 4.82 -1.31 -3.80
C GLY A 114 4.99 -1.69 -2.33
N TRP A 115 5.76 -2.74 -2.07
CA TRP A 115 6.19 -3.03 -0.70
C TRP A 115 7.42 -2.16 -0.39
N ALA A 116 7.17 -0.90 0.00
CA ALA A 116 8.19 -0.09 0.64
C ALA A 116 8.53 -0.69 2.01
N LYS A 117 9.78 -0.54 2.46
CA LYS A 117 10.15 -0.95 3.80
C LYS A 117 9.49 0.03 4.78
N PRO A 118 8.48 -0.36 5.58
CA PRO A 118 7.71 0.59 6.37
C PRO A 118 8.58 1.23 7.46
N VAL A 119 8.25 2.46 7.83
CA VAL A 119 8.91 3.17 8.92
C VAL A 119 8.57 2.48 10.25
N PRO A 120 9.56 2.14 11.10
CA PRO A 120 9.28 1.43 12.33
C PRO A 120 8.55 2.35 13.31
N VAL A 121 7.34 1.95 13.71
CA VAL A 121 6.55 2.60 14.76
C VAL A 121 6.35 1.64 15.92
N ASN A 122 6.69 2.10 17.12
CA ASN A 122 6.44 1.40 18.36
C ASN A 122 5.19 1.96 19.05
N PHE A 123 4.05 1.31 18.80
CA PHE A 123 2.75 1.72 19.36
C PHE A 123 2.69 1.69 20.89
N TYR A 124 3.54 0.92 21.57
CA TYR A 124 3.60 0.88 23.03
C TYR A 124 4.17 2.17 23.64
N LYS A 125 4.92 2.96 22.86
CA LYS A 125 5.51 4.23 23.32
C LYS A 125 4.58 5.44 23.17
N LEU A 126 3.51 5.30 22.39
CA LEU A 126 2.63 6.43 22.06
C LEU A 126 1.85 6.91 23.29
N LYS A 127 1.80 8.23 23.50
CA LYS A 127 1.08 8.86 24.61
C LYS A 127 0.26 10.06 24.14
N PRO A 128 -1.07 10.09 24.36
CA PRO A 128 -1.92 8.98 24.83
C PRO A 128 -1.98 7.83 23.80
N ASN A 129 -1.94 6.57 24.23
CA ASN A 129 -1.76 5.42 23.34
C ASN A 129 -2.81 5.34 22.21
N ARG A 130 -4.11 5.38 22.54
CA ARG A 130 -5.18 5.26 21.52
C ARG A 130 -5.20 6.43 20.54
N LEU A 131 -5.09 7.65 21.05
CA LEU A 131 -5.05 8.84 20.21
C LEU A 131 -3.81 8.83 19.31
N GLY A 132 -2.66 8.47 19.86
CA GLY A 132 -1.43 8.36 19.08
C GLY A 132 -1.53 7.28 18.01
N MET A 133 -2.11 6.12 18.31
CA MET A 133 -2.34 5.08 17.31
C MET A 133 -3.28 5.57 16.19
N PHE A 134 -4.38 6.23 16.55
CA PHE A 134 -5.30 6.82 15.58
C PHE A 134 -4.59 7.85 14.67
N VAL A 135 -3.90 8.82 15.27
CA VAL A 135 -3.24 9.91 14.53
C VAL A 135 -2.11 9.37 13.66
N VAL A 136 -1.30 8.43 14.17
CA VAL A 136 -0.29 7.76 13.36
C VAL A 136 -0.95 7.07 12.19
N SER A 137 -1.99 6.26 12.40
CA SER A 137 -2.61 5.47 11.32
C SER A 137 -3.25 6.36 10.25
N ILE A 138 -3.86 7.50 10.61
CA ILE A 138 -4.45 8.40 9.62
C ILE A 138 -3.44 9.35 8.96
N ALA A 139 -2.23 9.51 9.51
CA ALA A 139 -1.25 10.48 9.01
C ALA A 139 -0.82 10.21 7.57
N GLY A 140 -0.48 8.95 7.25
CA GLY A 140 -0.11 8.55 5.89
C GLY A 140 -1.24 8.81 4.90
N VAL A 141 -2.44 8.30 5.19
CA VAL A 141 -3.66 8.51 4.40
C VAL A 141 -3.92 10.00 4.16
N THR A 142 -3.78 10.83 5.20
CA THR A 142 -4.00 12.27 5.12
C THR A 142 -3.01 12.94 4.16
N VAL A 143 -1.73 12.56 4.22
CA VAL A 143 -0.71 13.09 3.31
C VAL A 143 -1.01 12.70 1.86
N ASN A 144 -1.40 11.46 1.58
CA ASN A 144 -1.82 11.08 0.23
C ASN A 144 -3.06 11.86 -0.21
N ALA A 145 -4.08 11.99 0.64
CA ALA A 145 -5.27 12.78 0.32
C ALA A 145 -4.92 14.23 -0.04
N ILE A 146 -4.03 14.88 0.73
CA ILE A 146 -3.53 16.23 0.44
C ILE A 146 -2.83 16.29 -0.92
N ILE A 147 -1.92 15.35 -1.20
CA ILE A 147 -1.19 15.31 -2.48
C ILE A 147 -2.16 15.13 -3.65
N ALA A 148 -3.15 14.24 -3.51
CA ALA A 148 -4.19 14.05 -4.50
C ALA A 148 -5.00 15.32 -4.72
N THR A 149 -5.44 16.00 -3.66
CA THR A 149 -6.18 17.27 -3.77
C THR A 149 -5.36 18.34 -4.48
N ILE A 150 -4.07 18.47 -4.16
CA ILE A 150 -3.18 19.43 -4.84
C ILE A 150 -3.04 19.08 -6.32
N ALA A 151 -2.82 17.80 -6.66
CA ALA A 151 -2.72 17.35 -8.04
C ALA A 151 -4.01 17.62 -8.83
N LEU A 152 -5.18 17.38 -8.22
CA LEU A 152 -6.49 17.70 -8.79
C LEU A 152 -6.62 19.18 -9.11
N LEU A 153 -6.32 20.07 -8.15
CA LEU A 153 -6.43 21.51 -8.34
C LEU A 153 -5.53 22.00 -9.49
N ILE A 154 -4.32 21.47 -9.60
CA ILE A 154 -3.38 21.82 -10.68
C ILE A 154 -3.91 21.31 -12.03
N LEU A 155 -4.41 20.07 -12.11
CA LEU A 155 -5.01 19.53 -13.34
C LEU A 155 -6.26 20.34 -13.77
N SER A 156 -7.14 20.65 -12.82
CA SER A 156 -8.38 21.41 -13.08
C SER A 156 -8.12 22.87 -13.47
N SER A 157 -6.94 23.43 -13.15
CA SER A 157 -6.57 24.79 -13.57
C SER A 157 -6.43 24.94 -15.08
N LYS A 158 -6.26 23.83 -15.82
CA LYS A 158 -5.96 23.80 -17.26
C LYS A 158 -4.73 24.64 -17.67
N MET A 159 -3.86 24.99 -16.71
CA MET A 159 -2.62 25.72 -16.95
C MET A 159 -1.48 24.82 -17.43
N ILE A 160 -1.68 23.51 -17.45
CA ILE A 160 -0.67 22.55 -17.89
C ILE A 160 -0.77 22.36 -19.41
N GLU A 161 0.17 22.96 -20.14
CA GLU A 161 0.30 22.78 -21.60
C GLU A 161 1.21 21.60 -21.96
N ASN A 162 2.18 21.28 -21.10
CA ASN A 162 3.14 20.21 -21.34
C ASN A 162 2.54 18.83 -21.02
N GLU A 163 2.44 17.97 -22.03
CA GLU A 163 1.87 16.62 -21.92
C GLU A 163 2.55 15.77 -20.83
N TYR A 164 3.87 15.89 -20.65
CA TYR A 164 4.61 15.14 -19.63
C TYR A 164 4.27 15.61 -18.22
N VAL A 165 4.12 16.93 -18.04
CA VAL A 165 3.70 17.51 -16.77
C VAL A 165 2.27 17.09 -16.45
N GLY A 166 1.38 17.11 -17.45
CA GLY A 166 -0.01 16.66 -17.31
C GLY A 166 -0.09 15.20 -16.91
N THR A 167 0.68 14.36 -17.60
CA THR A 167 0.81 12.93 -17.29
C THR A 167 1.32 12.70 -15.87
N PHE A 168 2.35 13.44 -15.45
CA PHE A 168 2.89 13.34 -14.09
C PHE A 168 1.82 13.66 -13.05
N PHE A 169 1.11 14.78 -13.18
CA PHE A 169 0.06 15.15 -12.22
C PHE A 169 -1.13 14.21 -12.25
N LEU A 170 -1.48 13.64 -13.42
CA LEU A 170 -2.52 12.62 -13.53
C LEU A 170 -2.14 11.37 -12.73
N TYR A 171 -0.92 10.86 -12.91
CA TYR A 171 -0.43 9.74 -12.10
C TYR A 171 -0.32 10.11 -10.62
N LEU A 172 0.10 11.33 -10.29
CA LEU A 172 0.20 11.81 -8.91
C LEU A 172 -1.17 11.81 -8.23
N TYR A 173 -2.21 12.30 -8.92
CA TYR A 173 -3.59 12.29 -8.46
C TYR A 173 -4.09 10.87 -8.17
N PHE A 174 -4.06 9.99 -9.18
CA PHE A 174 -4.60 8.64 -9.05
C PHE A 174 -3.83 7.77 -8.07
N THR A 175 -2.50 7.83 -8.10
CA THR A 175 -1.67 7.04 -7.19
C THR A 175 -1.98 7.39 -5.74
N ASN A 176 -2.11 8.68 -5.43
CA ASN A 176 -2.38 9.12 -4.07
C ASN A 176 -3.82 8.84 -3.62
N ILE A 177 -4.81 8.93 -4.52
CA ILE A 177 -6.18 8.46 -4.21
C ILE A 177 -6.18 6.97 -3.90
N ILE A 178 -5.56 6.16 -4.76
CA ILE A 178 -5.52 4.71 -4.57
C ILE A 178 -4.82 4.37 -3.26
N LEU A 179 -3.66 4.97 -2.98
CA LEU A 179 -2.94 4.75 -1.72
C LEU A 179 -3.79 5.16 -0.49
N ALA A 180 -4.50 6.28 -0.56
CA ALA A 180 -5.37 6.72 0.53
C ALA A 180 -6.57 5.78 0.74
N LEU A 181 -7.30 5.44 -0.33
CA LEU A 181 -8.46 4.56 -0.27
C LEU A 181 -8.10 3.15 0.16
N PHE A 182 -7.01 2.61 -0.38
CA PHE A 182 -6.54 1.28 -0.03
C PHE A 182 -6.13 1.22 1.44
N ASN A 183 -5.36 2.20 1.92
CA ASN A 183 -4.99 2.24 3.32
C ASN A 183 -6.16 2.59 4.25
N LEU A 184 -7.30 3.10 3.76
CA LEU A 184 -8.51 3.28 4.58
C LEU A 184 -9.35 2.00 4.76
N ILE A 185 -9.06 0.93 4.02
CA ILE A 185 -9.79 -0.33 4.15
C ILE A 185 -9.64 -0.84 5.59
N PRO A 186 -10.75 -1.16 6.29
CA PRO A 186 -10.74 -1.53 7.70
C PRO A 186 -10.27 -2.97 7.88
N ILE A 187 -9.01 -3.23 7.56
CA ILE A 187 -8.37 -4.54 7.68
C ILE A 187 -6.90 -4.36 8.06
N THR A 188 -6.40 -5.14 9.01
CA THR A 188 -4.96 -5.21 9.25
C THR A 188 -4.32 -6.05 8.13
N PRO A 189 -3.11 -5.71 7.64
CA PRO A 189 -2.15 -4.74 8.19
C PRO A 189 -2.34 -3.28 7.77
N LEU A 190 -3.37 -2.94 6.98
CA LEU A 190 -3.59 -1.58 6.46
C LEU A 190 -3.96 -0.60 7.58
N ASP A 191 -3.74 0.69 7.33
CA ASP A 191 -3.96 1.75 8.33
C ASP A 191 -5.39 1.82 8.84
N GLY A 192 -6.37 1.60 7.98
CA GLY A 192 -7.80 1.63 8.27
C GLY A 192 -8.17 0.60 9.33
N GLY A 193 -7.52 -0.56 9.31
CA GLY A 193 -7.68 -1.55 10.37
C GLY A 193 -7.19 -1.03 11.73
N ARG A 194 -6.09 -0.29 11.77
CA ARG A 194 -5.54 0.32 12.98
C ARG A 194 -6.35 1.52 13.46
N ILE A 195 -6.94 2.29 12.53
CA ILE A 195 -7.92 3.33 12.82
C ILE A 195 -9.11 2.70 13.57
N VAL A 196 -9.72 1.66 12.99
CA VAL A 196 -10.85 0.97 13.64
C VAL A 196 -10.42 0.33 14.97
N TYR A 197 -9.24 -0.27 15.04
CA TYR A 197 -8.69 -0.82 16.28
C TYR A 197 -8.57 0.23 17.39
N SER A 198 -8.07 1.42 17.05
CA SER A 198 -7.81 2.51 18.01
C SER A 198 -9.10 3.11 18.59
N LEU A 199 -10.16 3.16 17.79
CA LEU A 199 -11.49 3.66 18.16
C LEU A 199 -12.39 2.56 18.77
N GLY A 200 -12.05 1.30 18.52
CA GLY A 200 -12.86 0.14 18.86
C GLY A 200 -12.95 -0.16 20.36
N ASN A 201 -14.04 -0.81 20.74
CA ASN A 201 -14.19 -1.38 22.07
C ASN A 201 -13.30 -2.65 22.23
N ARG A 202 -13.39 -3.35 23.38
CA ARG A 202 -12.61 -4.57 23.59
C ARG A 202 -12.92 -5.68 22.58
N GLN A 203 -14.19 -5.87 22.23
CA GLN A 203 -14.62 -6.91 21.28
C GLN A 203 -14.04 -6.68 19.87
N ILE A 204 -14.05 -5.43 19.41
CA ILE A 204 -13.45 -5.05 18.12
C ILE A 204 -11.95 -5.36 18.15
N ARG A 205 -11.25 -4.98 19.20
CA ARG A 205 -9.80 -5.24 19.32
C ARG A 205 -9.48 -6.74 19.36
N ASP A 206 -10.24 -7.52 20.13
CA ASP A 206 -10.08 -8.98 20.19
C ASP A 206 -10.35 -9.64 18.82
N PHE A 207 -11.24 -9.07 17.99
CA PHE A 207 -11.46 -9.52 16.62
C PHE A 207 -10.26 -9.17 15.72
N TYR A 208 -9.76 -7.94 15.80
CA TYR A 208 -8.63 -7.48 15.00
C TYR A 208 -7.33 -8.24 15.32
N ASP A 209 -7.09 -8.56 16.61
CA ASP A 209 -5.95 -9.37 17.05
C ASP A 209 -6.00 -10.79 16.43
N LYS A 210 -7.20 -11.35 16.20
CA LYS A 210 -7.36 -12.67 15.56
C LYS A 210 -7.09 -12.61 14.05
N ILE A 211 -7.60 -11.60 13.36
CA ILE A 211 -7.46 -11.49 11.90
C ILE A 211 -6.08 -11.00 11.46
N GLU A 212 -5.29 -10.39 12.35
CA GLU A 212 -3.95 -9.87 12.03
C GLU A 212 -3.05 -10.94 11.38
N SER A 213 -3.13 -12.19 11.87
CA SER A 213 -2.41 -13.34 11.31
C SER A 213 -2.82 -13.75 9.89
N TYR A 214 -3.96 -13.26 9.40
CA TYR A 214 -4.47 -13.48 8.04
C TYR A 214 -4.34 -12.23 7.16
N GLY A 215 -3.85 -11.11 7.70
CA GLY A 215 -3.92 -9.81 7.04
C GLY A 215 -3.32 -9.79 5.63
N ILE A 216 -2.14 -10.38 5.43
CA ILE A 216 -1.51 -10.47 4.09
C ILE A 216 -2.41 -11.18 3.08
N ILE A 217 -3.08 -12.26 3.50
CA ILE A 217 -3.91 -13.08 2.61
C ILE A 217 -5.20 -12.34 2.27
N ILE A 218 -5.75 -11.62 3.24
CA ILE A 218 -6.91 -10.77 3.00
C ILE A 218 -6.55 -9.65 2.01
N VAL A 219 -5.36 -9.04 2.14
CA VAL A 219 -4.87 -8.04 1.18
C VAL A 219 -4.74 -8.63 -0.24
N PHE A 220 -4.16 -9.82 -0.40
CA PHE A 220 -4.08 -10.48 -1.72
C PHE A 220 -5.47 -10.86 -2.28
N GLY A 221 -6.37 -11.35 -1.43
CA GLY A 221 -7.75 -11.65 -1.82
C GLY A 221 -8.51 -10.39 -2.26
N LEU A 222 -8.32 -9.28 -1.55
CA LEU A 222 -8.90 -8.00 -1.90
C LEU A 222 -8.37 -7.47 -3.23
N VAL A 223 -7.05 -7.53 -3.44
CA VAL A 223 -6.41 -7.22 -4.73
C VAL A 223 -7.05 -8.03 -5.86
N TYR A 224 -7.17 -9.35 -5.68
CA TYR A 224 -7.79 -10.21 -6.68
C TYR A 224 -9.24 -9.83 -6.99
N ILE A 225 -10.04 -9.55 -5.97
CA ILE A 225 -11.44 -9.12 -6.14
C ILE A 225 -11.50 -7.79 -6.88
N LEU A 226 -10.71 -6.79 -6.48
CA LEU A 226 -10.71 -5.47 -7.11
C LEU A 226 -10.30 -5.52 -8.59
N SER A 227 -9.30 -6.35 -8.93
CA SER A 227 -8.85 -6.56 -10.31
C SER A 227 -9.84 -7.37 -11.16
N SER A 228 -10.49 -8.38 -10.59
CA SER A 228 -11.34 -9.31 -11.35
C SER A 228 -12.77 -8.84 -11.57
N THR A 229 -13.29 -7.96 -10.72
CA THR A 229 -14.71 -7.56 -10.72
C THR A 229 -14.99 -6.23 -11.44
N GLY A 230 -13.96 -5.54 -11.92
CA GLY A 230 -14.10 -4.21 -12.52
C GLY A 230 -14.46 -3.10 -11.52
N ILE A 231 -14.52 -3.40 -10.21
CA ILE A 231 -14.74 -2.39 -9.16
C ILE A 231 -13.67 -1.31 -9.22
N PHE A 232 -12.41 -1.70 -9.46
CA PHE A 232 -11.32 -0.76 -9.61
C PHE A 232 -11.58 0.24 -10.75
N GLU A 233 -11.99 -0.22 -11.93
CA GLU A 233 -12.31 0.64 -13.06
C GLU A 233 -13.45 1.60 -12.74
N ARG A 234 -14.48 1.14 -12.02
CA ARG A 234 -15.59 2.02 -11.58
C ARG A 234 -15.10 3.12 -10.65
N ILE A 235 -14.22 2.78 -9.69
CA ILE A 235 -13.61 3.77 -8.79
C ILE A 235 -12.80 4.78 -9.60
N MET A 236 -11.96 4.32 -10.52
CA MET A 236 -11.15 5.19 -11.36
C MET A 236 -12.00 6.11 -12.23
N ASN A 237 -13.05 5.57 -12.86
CA ASN A 237 -13.97 6.35 -13.67
C ASN A 237 -14.70 7.41 -12.85
N PHE A 238 -15.10 7.08 -11.61
CA PHE A 238 -15.69 8.07 -10.70
C PHE A 238 -14.73 9.26 -10.46
N PHE A 239 -13.46 8.99 -10.16
CA PHE A 239 -12.47 10.05 -9.93
C PHE A 239 -12.02 10.75 -11.22
N MET A 240 -12.01 10.07 -12.37
CA MET A 240 -11.81 10.69 -13.69
C MET A 240 -12.91 11.71 -13.96
N ASN A 241 -14.17 11.39 -13.68
CA ASN A 241 -15.29 12.30 -13.92
C ASN A 241 -15.23 13.57 -13.05
N ILE A 242 -14.46 13.58 -11.96
CA ILE A 242 -14.23 14.80 -11.15
C ILE A 242 -13.31 15.78 -11.88
N LEU A 243 -12.42 15.30 -12.76
CA LEU A 243 -11.51 16.16 -13.54
C LEU A 243 -12.23 16.94 -14.64
N GLY A 244 -13.43 16.51 -15.04
CA GLY A 244 -14.23 17.11 -16.12
C GLY A 244 -14.10 16.33 -17.43
#